data_AF-A0A0M3JLQ3-F1
#
_entry.id   AF-A0A0M3JLQ3-F1
#
_cell.length_a   1.000
_cell.length_b   1.000
_cell.length_c   1.000
_cell.angle_alpha   90.00
_cell.angle_beta   90.00
_cell.angle_gamma   90.00
#
_symmetry.space_group_name_H-M   'P 1'
#
loop_
_entity.id
_entity.type
_entity.pdbx_description
1 polymer ?
#
loop_
_entity_poly.entity_id
_entity_poly.type
_entity_poly.pdbx_seq_one_letter_code
_entity_poly.pdbx_strand_id
1 'polypeptide(L)'
;GGIAATISHVDFFSVPSQRLAFQIAANCASFVTVNDFAQVRDSLADLTQRLLIEDKRCLESVSVLFCRLVDNVRGHADKLREIAGQNHALLKNV
;
A
#
# COMPACT_ATOMS: atom_id res chain seq x y z
N GLY A 1 13.57 5.05 1.92
CA GLY A 1 12.18 5.48 2.18
C GLY A 1 11.65 6.49 1.17
N GLY A 2 11.53 6.11 -0.12
CA GLY A 2 10.82 6.94 -1.11
C GLY A 2 9.31 6.71 -1.10
N ILE A 3 8.88 5.46 -0.91
CA ILE A 3 7.47 5.05 -0.92
C ILE A 3 6.69 5.74 0.21
N ALA A 4 7.23 5.75 1.44
CA ALA A 4 6.60 6.39 2.59
C ALA A 4 6.45 7.92 2.44
N ALA A 5 7.46 8.59 1.88
CA ALA A 5 7.40 10.04 1.65
C ALA A 5 6.34 10.41 0.60
N THR A 6 6.24 9.62 -0.48
CA THR A 6 5.21 9.79 -1.51
C THR A 6 3.80 9.58 -0.96
N ILE A 7 3.63 8.67 0.00
CA ILE A 7 2.34 8.40 0.65
C ILE A 7 1.97 9.54 1.62
N SER A 8 2.92 10.05 2.40
CA SER A 8 2.67 11.08 3.43
C SER A 8 2.31 12.45 2.84
N HIS A 9 2.84 12.79 1.65
CA HIS A 9 2.55 14.07 0.98
C HIS A 9 1.44 14.01 -0.08
N VAL A 10 0.81 12.84 -0.28
CA VAL A 10 -0.15 12.62 -1.37
C VAL A 10 -1.39 13.53 -1.28
N ASP A 11 -1.75 13.96 -0.07
CA ASP A 11 -2.93 14.80 0.19
C ASP A 11 -2.84 16.20 -0.42
N PHE A 12 -1.63 16.73 -0.59
CA PHE A 12 -1.38 18.06 -1.17
C PHE A 12 -1.34 18.07 -2.70
N PHE A 13 -1.31 16.90 -3.33
CA PHE A 13 -1.15 16.79 -4.78
C PHE A 13 -2.51 16.73 -5.49
N SER A 14 -2.58 17.31 -6.69
CA SER A 14 -3.74 17.14 -7.58
C SER A 14 -3.99 15.67 -7.89
N VAL A 15 -5.24 15.25 -8.10
CA VAL A 15 -5.64 13.88 -8.48
C VAL A 15 -4.70 13.20 -9.51
N PRO A 16 -4.26 13.84 -10.61
CA PRO A 16 -3.31 13.20 -11.54
C PRO A 16 -1.92 12.93 -10.94
N SER A 17 -1.43 13.82 -10.08
CA SER A 17 -0.14 13.67 -9.39
C SER A 17 -0.22 12.57 -8.32
N GLN A 18 -1.34 12.45 -7.60
CA GLN A 18 -1.60 11.34 -6.68
C GLN A 18 -1.56 9.99 -7.41
N ARG A 19 -2.20 9.90 -8.59
CA ARG A 19 -2.19 8.69 -9.42
C ARG A 19 -0.77 8.27 -9.80
N LEU A 20 0.07 9.20 -10.26
CA LEU A 20 1.46 8.93 -10.61
C LEU A 20 2.26 8.48 -9.37
N ALA A 21 2.07 9.16 -8.25
CA ALA A 21 2.67 8.79 -6.96
C ALA A 21 2.34 7.35 -6.55
N PHE A 22 1.07 6.96 -6.58
CA PHE A 22 0.65 5.60 -6.26
C PHE A 22 1.16 4.56 -7.26
N GLN A 23 1.21 4.90 -8.55
CA GLN A 23 1.74 4.00 -9.58
C GLN A 23 3.24 3.75 -9.38
N ILE A 24 4.01 4.79 -9.06
CA ILE A 24 5.43 4.68 -8.73
C ILE A 24 5.61 3.85 -7.46
N ALA A 25 4.81 4.12 -6.41
CA ALA A 25 4.81 3.34 -5.19
C ALA A 25 4.54 1.85 -5.47
N ALA A 26 3.56 1.53 -6.31
CA ALA A 26 3.21 0.15 -6.68
C ALA A 26 4.34 -0.56 -7.44
N ASN A 27 5.07 0.18 -8.28
CA ASN A 27 6.25 -0.34 -8.94
C ASN A 27 7.41 -0.59 -7.97
N CYS A 28 7.67 0.34 -7.05
CA CYS A 28 8.69 0.16 -6.03
C CYS A 28 8.33 -0.96 -5.05
N ALA A 29 7.05 -1.21 -4.77
CA ALA A 29 6.60 -2.29 -3.90
C ALA A 29 7.00 -3.68 -4.40
N SER A 30 7.20 -3.88 -5.71
CA SER A 30 7.76 -5.14 -6.24
C SER A 30 9.21 -5.39 -5.83
N PHE A 31 9.96 -4.34 -5.50
CA PHE A 31 11.36 -4.42 -5.06
C PHE A 31 11.50 -4.34 -3.54
N VAL A 32 10.40 -4.14 -2.81
CA VAL A 32 10.42 -4.13 -1.34
C VAL A 32 10.68 -5.54 -0.85
N THR A 33 11.86 -5.74 -0.29
CA THR A 33 12.18 -7.00 0.37
C THR A 33 11.53 -7.05 1.75
N VAL A 34 11.48 -8.25 2.30
CA VAL A 34 10.94 -8.52 3.62
C VAL A 34 11.64 -7.69 4.73
N ASN A 35 12.88 -7.24 4.50
CA ASN A 35 13.64 -6.39 5.43
C ASN A 35 13.12 -4.94 5.45
N ASP A 36 12.75 -4.41 4.28
CA ASP A 36 12.16 -3.06 4.13
C ASP A 36 10.66 -3.02 4.46
N PHE A 37 10.03 -4.18 4.64
CA PHE A 37 8.60 -4.29 4.97
C PHE A 37 8.21 -3.48 6.21
N ALA A 38 9.11 -3.34 7.20
CA ALA A 38 8.86 -2.52 8.39
C ALA A 38 8.55 -1.04 8.06
N GLN A 39 9.15 -0.49 6.99
CA GLN A 39 8.88 0.87 6.54
C GLN A 39 7.51 0.99 5.88
N VAL A 40 7.07 -0.06 5.18
CA VAL A 40 5.78 -0.09 4.49
C VAL A 40 4.63 -0.37 5.45
N ARG A 41 4.87 -1.18 6.49
CA ARG A 41 3.89 -1.52 7.54
C ARG A 41 3.24 -0.27 8.14
N ASP A 42 4.03 0.74 8.46
CA ASP A 42 3.54 1.99 9.03
C ASP A 42 2.61 2.74 8.05
N SER A 43 2.94 2.70 6.77
CA SER A 43 2.13 3.29 5.70
C SER A 43 0.93 2.45 5.25
N LEU A 44 0.77 1.20 5.71
CA LEU A 44 -0.38 0.35 5.34
C LEU A 44 -1.70 0.93 5.84
N ALA A 45 -1.70 1.57 7.01
CA ALA A 45 -2.89 2.22 7.55
C ALA A 45 -3.34 3.38 6.65
N ASP A 46 -2.41 4.25 6.27
CA ASP A 46 -2.65 5.32 5.29
C ASP A 46 -3.12 4.77 3.95
N LEU A 47 -2.44 3.77 3.39
CA LEU A 47 -2.82 3.15 2.12
C LEU A 47 -4.24 2.56 2.17
N THR A 48 -4.65 1.97 3.30
CA THR A 48 -5.99 1.43 3.47
C THR A 48 -7.04 2.53 3.54
N GLN A 49 -6.74 3.66 4.19
CA GLN A 49 -7.62 4.84 4.16
C GLN A 49 -7.77 5.40 2.73
N ARG A 50 -6.71 5.37 1.93
CA ARG A 50 -6.75 5.79 0.52
C ARG A 50 -7.54 4.83 -0.37
N LEU A 51 -7.71 3.57 0.05
CA LEU A 51 -8.57 2.59 -0.62
C LEU A 51 -10.06 2.94 -0.52
N LEU A 52 -10.44 3.85 0.39
CA LEU A 52 -11.80 4.39 0.50
C LEU A 52 -12.04 5.60 -0.43
N ILE A 53 -11.03 6.04 -1.19
CA ILE A 53 -11.17 7.14 -2.16
C ILE A 53 -11.89 6.62 -3.42
N GLU A 54 -12.87 7.37 -3.92
CA GLU A 54 -13.71 7.01 -5.07
C GLU A 54 -12.98 6.93 -6.43
N ASP A 55 -11.70 7.31 -6.51
CA ASP A 55 -10.95 7.33 -7.76
C ASP A 55 -10.47 5.93 -8.18
N LYS A 56 -11.11 5.38 -9.21
CA LYS A 56 -10.83 4.03 -9.73
C LYS A 56 -9.35 3.77 -10.08
N ARG A 57 -8.62 4.79 -10.55
CA ARG A 57 -7.20 4.63 -10.95
C ARG A 57 -6.28 4.55 -9.75
N CYS A 58 -6.54 5.34 -8.71
CA CYS A 58 -5.83 5.25 -7.44
C CYS A 58 -6.10 3.89 -6.79
N LEU A 59 -7.37 3.46 -6.76
CA LEU A 59 -7.79 2.14 -6.27
C LEU A 59 -7.03 1.00 -6.95
N GLU A 60 -6.94 1.01 -8.29
CA GLU A 60 -6.21 -0.02 -9.04
C GLU A 60 -4.71 -0.06 -8.66
N SER A 61 -4.06 1.10 -8.58
CA SER A 61 -2.65 1.20 -8.24
C SER A 61 -2.36 0.74 -6.81
N VAL A 62 -3.20 1.15 -5.85
CA VAL A 62 -3.09 0.74 -4.45
C VAL A 62 -3.36 -0.77 -4.31
N SER A 63 -4.37 -1.31 -5.00
CA SER A 63 -4.68 -2.74 -4.98
C SER A 63 -3.51 -3.59 -5.52
N VAL A 64 -2.88 -3.16 -6.61
CA VAL A 64 -1.68 -3.82 -7.16
C VAL A 64 -0.51 -3.72 -6.18
N LEU A 65 -0.31 -2.58 -5.53
CA LEU A 65 0.70 -2.39 -4.49
C LEU A 65 0.50 -3.39 -3.34
N PHE A 66 -0.72 -3.53 -2.84
CA PHE A 66 -1.06 -4.52 -1.80
C PHE A 66 -0.78 -5.95 -2.24
N CYS A 67 -1.21 -6.32 -3.46
CA CYS A 67 -1.00 -7.67 -4.00
C CYS A 67 0.49 -8.01 -4.08
N ARG A 68 1.32 -7.06 -4.54
CA ARG A 68 2.78 -7.22 -4.59
C ARG A 68 3.41 -7.31 -3.20
N LEU A 69 2.94 -6.54 -2.23
CA LEU A 69 3.44 -6.63 -0.86
C LEU A 69 3.13 -8.00 -0.24
N VAL A 70 1.90 -8.48 -0.41
CA VAL A 70 1.47 -9.82 0.03
C VAL A 70 2.32 -10.90 -0.62
N ASP A 71 2.57 -10.83 -1.93
CA ASP A 71 3.42 -11.80 -2.62
C ASP A 71 4.89 -11.74 -2.13
N ASN A 72 5.43 -10.55 -1.85
CA ASN A 72 6.78 -10.41 -1.30
C ASN A 72 6.94 -11.01 0.10
N VAL A 73 5.91 -10.93 0.95
CA VAL A 73 5.95 -11.52 2.31
C VAL A 73 5.25 -12.87 2.42
N ARG A 74 4.82 -13.48 1.30
CA ARG A 74 4.07 -14.75 1.30
C ARG A 74 4.79 -15.90 2.02
N GLY A 75 6.12 -15.87 2.03
CA GLY A 75 6.96 -16.83 2.75
C GLY A 75 7.04 -16.61 4.26
N HIS A 76 6.47 -15.52 4.76
CA HIS A 76 6.51 -15.09 6.17
C HIS A 76 5.09 -14.90 6.70
N ALA A 77 4.50 -15.97 7.23
CA ALA A 77 3.16 -15.96 7.81
C ALA A 77 2.94 -14.89 8.89
N ASP A 78 3.99 -14.58 9.66
CA ASP A 78 3.95 -13.54 10.71
C ASP A 78 3.69 -12.14 10.10
N LYS A 79 4.39 -11.81 9.00
CA LYS A 79 4.24 -10.53 8.29
C LYS A 79 2.97 -10.48 7.46
N LEU A 80 2.56 -11.60 6.87
CA LEU A 80 1.23 -11.70 6.25
C LEU A 80 0.13 -11.36 7.25
N ARG A 81 0.26 -11.81 8.51
CA ARG A 81 -0.69 -11.49 9.57
C ARG A 81 -0.64 -10.02 9.98
N GLU A 82 0.50 -9.33 9.82
CA GLU A 82 0.59 -7.88 9.96
C GLU A 82 -0.08 -7.14 8.79
N ILE A 83 0.13 -7.56 7.53
CA ILE A 83 -0.56 -6.97 6.37
C ILE A 83 -2.07 -7.20 6.46
N ALA A 84 -2.46 -8.43 6.74
CA ALA A 84 -3.83 -8.85 6.96
C ALA A 84 -4.37 -8.39 8.33
N GLY A 85 -3.57 -7.64 9.12
CA GLY A 85 -3.79 -7.29 10.51
C GLY A 85 -5.26 -7.04 10.84
N GLN A 86 -5.71 -7.68 11.93
CA GLN A 86 -7.06 -7.88 12.51
C GLN A 86 -8.09 -6.74 12.43
N ASN A 87 -7.79 -5.58 11.85
CA ASN A 87 -8.65 -4.41 11.83
C ASN A 87 -8.66 -3.64 10.49
N HIS A 88 -7.97 -4.12 9.44
CA HIS A 88 -8.14 -3.51 8.12
C HIS A 88 -9.47 -3.97 7.53
N ALA A 89 -10.36 -3.01 7.26
CA ALA A 89 -11.70 -3.21 6.72
C ALA A 89 -11.77 -4.03 5.41
N LEU A 90 -10.63 -4.39 4.82
CA LEU A 90 -10.49 -5.28 3.68
C LEU A 90 -11.07 -6.69 3.90
N LEU A 91 -11.06 -7.20 5.14
CA LEU A 91 -11.58 -8.54 5.48
C LEU A 91 -12.88 -8.50 6.30
N LYS A 92 -13.47 -7.33 6.54
CA LYS A 92 -14.72 -7.23 7.32
C LYS A 92 -15.98 -7.46 6.48
N ASN A 93 -15.83 -7.79 5.19
CA ASN A 93 -16.93 -7.94 4.25
C ASN A 93 -16.76 -9.16 3.32
N VAL A 94 -16.29 -10.28 3.88
CA VAL A 94 -16.45 -11.62 3.28
C VAL A 94 -17.09 -12.56 4.30
#